data_AF-A0A920DG03-F1
#
_entry.id   AF-A0A920DG03-F1
#
_cell.length_a   1.000
_cell.length_b   1.000
_cell.length_c   1.000
_cell.angle_alpha   90.00
_cell.angle_beta   90.00
_cell.angle_gamma   90.00
#
_symmetry.space_group_name_H-M   'P 1'
#
loop_
_entity.id
_entity.type
_entity.pdbx_description
1 polymer ?
#
loop_
_entity_poly.entity_id
_entity_poly.type
_entity_poly.pdbx_seq_one_letter_code
_entity_poly.pdbx_strand_id
1 'polypeptide(L)'
;MQSDPGYFGPNSMMWKVNKEITVLFGGARALLMHAAHPLIAAGARQTSFYQRDPWKRLIRTLSLQNSVTFGTKEEADESADRINRLHEVIKGQDEISGGTYDALDHEQLLWVHACLQVFFYLFL
;
A
#
# COMPACT_ATOMS: atom_id res chain seq x y z
N MET A 1 -6.36 -24.72 -20.16
CA MET A 1 -6.03 -24.18 -18.82
C MET A 1 -6.34 -22.70 -18.88
N GLN A 2 -7.36 -22.25 -18.15
CA GLN A 2 -7.78 -20.85 -18.16
C GLN A 2 -6.73 -20.07 -17.35
N SER A 3 -6.08 -19.07 -17.95
CA SER A 3 -5.08 -18.25 -17.25
C SER A 3 -5.78 -17.48 -16.13
N ASP A 4 -5.31 -17.59 -14.89
CA ASP A 4 -5.82 -16.79 -13.78
C ASP A 4 -5.41 -15.32 -13.99
N PRO A 5 -6.36 -14.41 -14.25
CA PRO A 5 -6.05 -13.00 -14.46
C PRO A 5 -5.80 -12.25 -13.15
N GLY A 6 -5.77 -12.94 -12.00
CA GLY A 6 -5.61 -12.33 -10.69
C GLY A 6 -6.88 -11.66 -10.17
N TYR A 7 -6.70 -10.72 -9.24
CA TYR A 7 -7.76 -9.87 -8.72
C TYR A 7 -8.19 -8.78 -9.72
N PHE A 8 -7.25 -8.29 -10.53
CA PHE A 8 -7.46 -7.27 -11.53
C PHE A 8 -7.05 -7.81 -12.91
N GLY A 9 -8.00 -7.89 -13.84
CA GLY A 9 -7.76 -8.38 -15.22
C GLY A 9 -7.40 -7.27 -16.22
N PRO A 10 -6.96 -7.59 -17.47
CA PRO A 10 -6.33 -6.61 -18.38
C PRO A 10 -7.27 -5.50 -18.82
N ASN A 11 -8.57 -5.76 -18.68
CA ASN A 11 -9.64 -4.83 -19.00
C ASN A 11 -9.94 -3.83 -17.88
N SER A 12 -9.39 -4.04 -16.67
CA SER A 12 -9.59 -3.17 -15.52
C SER A 12 -8.82 -1.85 -15.65
N MET A 13 -9.35 -0.78 -15.03
CA MET A 13 -8.62 0.48 -14.92
C MET A 13 -7.35 0.34 -14.10
N MET A 14 -7.38 -0.51 -13.07
CA MET A 14 -6.22 -0.81 -12.23
C MET A 14 -5.03 -1.28 -13.09
N TRP A 15 -5.25 -2.24 -13.98
CA TRP A 15 -4.19 -2.74 -14.86
C TRP A 15 -3.78 -1.69 -15.91
N LYS A 16 -4.74 -1.01 -16.54
CA LYS A 16 -4.46 0.02 -17.56
C LYS A 16 -3.60 1.17 -17.05
N VAL A 17 -3.79 1.58 -15.80
CA VAL A 17 -3.11 2.71 -15.20
C VAL A 17 -1.76 2.30 -14.61
N ASN A 18 -1.72 1.20 -13.85
CA ASN A 18 -0.50 0.79 -13.15
C ASN A 18 0.62 0.27 -14.09
N LYS A 19 0.30 -0.06 -15.35
CA LYS A 19 1.31 -0.49 -16.34
C LYS A 19 2.16 0.67 -16.87
N GLU A 20 1.72 1.92 -16.68
CA GLU A 20 2.40 3.09 -17.20
C GLU A 20 3.62 3.42 -16.33
N ILE A 21 4.78 3.70 -16.97
CA ILE A 21 6.01 4.00 -16.23
C ILE A 21 5.89 5.24 -15.34
N THR A 22 4.95 6.13 -15.67
CA THR A 22 4.68 7.38 -14.93
C THR A 22 4.22 7.13 -13.49
N VAL A 23 3.65 5.95 -13.20
CA VAL A 23 3.28 5.48 -11.84
C VAL A 23 4.42 5.65 -10.85
N LEU A 24 5.66 5.39 -11.29
CA LEU A 24 6.84 5.42 -10.42
C LEU A 24 7.14 6.83 -9.89
N PHE A 25 6.78 7.89 -10.62
CA PHE A 25 6.95 9.27 -10.16
C PHE A 25 5.92 9.65 -9.08
N GLY A 26 4.83 8.90 -8.95
CA GLY A 26 3.81 9.11 -7.91
C GLY A 26 4.21 8.59 -6.53
N GLY A 27 5.24 7.73 -6.44
CA GLY A 27 5.62 7.06 -5.20
C GLY A 27 5.95 8.03 -4.06
N ALA A 28 6.71 9.09 -4.31
CA ALA A 28 7.05 10.09 -3.29
C ALA A 28 5.81 10.82 -2.74
N ARG A 29 4.87 11.18 -3.62
CA ARG A 29 3.59 11.79 -3.23
C ARG A 29 2.75 10.82 -2.42
N ALA A 30 2.64 9.56 -2.84
CA ALA A 30 1.87 8.56 -2.12
C ALA A 30 2.40 8.39 -0.69
N LEU A 31 3.73 8.38 -0.49
CA LEU A 31 4.33 8.33 0.84
C LEU A 31 3.98 9.54 1.71
N LEU A 32 3.97 10.74 1.14
CA LEU A 32 3.53 11.95 1.86
C LEU A 32 2.05 11.87 2.23
N MET A 33 1.21 11.39 1.33
CA MET A 33 -0.23 11.20 1.60
C MET A 33 -0.49 10.09 2.62
N HIS A 34 0.30 9.01 2.63
CA HIS A 34 0.25 8.00 3.70
C HIS A 34 0.54 8.63 5.05
N ALA A 35 1.59 9.46 5.13
CA ALA A 35 1.99 10.14 6.37
C ALA A 35 1.01 11.25 6.80
N ALA A 36 0.14 11.73 5.90
CA ALA A 36 -0.87 12.73 6.23
C ALA A 36 -2.02 12.17 7.09
N HIS A 37 -2.21 10.85 7.13
CA HIS A 37 -3.20 10.23 8.01
C HIS A 37 -2.60 9.98 9.41
N PRO A 38 -3.19 10.53 10.49
CA PRO A 38 -2.58 10.54 11.82
C PRO A 38 -2.29 9.14 12.36
N LEU A 39 -3.21 8.19 12.15
CA LEU A 39 -3.06 6.81 12.63
C LEU A 39 -2.01 6.01 11.85
N ILE A 40 -1.84 6.29 10.56
CA ILE A 40 -0.80 5.67 9.74
C ILE A 40 0.56 6.20 10.16
N ALA A 41 0.65 7.52 10.43
CA ALA A 41 1.84 8.14 10.98
C ALA A 41 2.18 7.57 12.38
N ALA A 42 1.19 7.21 13.19
CA ALA A 42 1.40 6.57 14.49
C ALA A 42 2.03 5.17 14.35
N GLY A 43 1.45 4.29 13.53
CA GLY A 43 2.03 2.97 13.25
C GLY A 43 3.43 3.05 12.62
N ALA A 44 3.66 4.06 11.78
CA ALA A 44 4.97 4.37 11.21
C ALA A 44 6.03 4.73 12.28
N ARG A 45 5.65 5.51 13.30
CA ARG A 45 6.53 5.88 14.42
C ARG A 45 6.94 4.67 15.26
N GLN A 46 6.00 3.76 15.54
CA GLN A 46 6.27 2.56 16.35
C GLN A 46 7.46 1.75 15.83
N THR A 47 7.58 1.61 14.51
CA THR A 47 8.65 0.80 13.89
C THR A 47 9.93 1.57 13.59
N SER A 48 9.90 2.91 13.68
CA SER A 48 10.96 3.82 13.22
C SER A 48 11.46 3.51 11.79
N PHE A 49 10.69 2.76 10.99
CA PHE A 49 11.20 2.10 9.79
C PHE A 49 11.44 3.08 8.65
N TYR A 50 10.63 4.13 8.57
CA TYR A 50 10.80 5.23 7.62
C TYR A 50 12.14 5.96 7.78
N GLN A 51 12.67 6.01 9.01
CA GLN A 51 13.95 6.67 9.29
C GLN A 51 15.14 5.74 8.97
N ARG A 52 14.96 4.42 9.14
CA ARG A 52 16.02 3.43 8.94
C ARG A 52 16.21 3.04 7.48
N ASP A 53 15.13 2.76 6.75
CA ASP A 53 15.20 2.26 5.37
C ASP A 53 13.92 2.57 4.56
N PRO A 54 13.75 3.84 4.13
CA PRO A 54 12.58 4.26 3.36
C PRO A 54 12.48 3.58 1.99
N TRP A 55 13.61 3.24 1.38
CA TRP A 55 13.65 2.57 0.07
C TRP A 55 13.14 1.15 0.14
N LYS A 56 13.59 0.35 1.12
CA LYS A 56 13.08 -1.01 1.32
C LYS A 56 11.60 -1.03 1.66
N ARG A 57 11.09 -0.02 2.37
CA ARG A 57 9.65 0.14 2.60
C ARG A 57 8.92 0.37 1.29
N LEU A 58 9.38 1.33 0.48
CA LEU A 58 8.76 1.65 -0.80
C LEU A 58 8.73 0.42 -1.73
N ILE A 59 9.84 -0.32 -1.82
CA ILE A 59 9.91 -1.56 -2.60
C ILE A 59 8.85 -2.57 -2.14
N ARG A 60 8.70 -2.80 -0.84
CA ARG A 60 7.67 -3.72 -0.31
C ARG A 60 6.25 -3.29 -0.68
N THR A 61 5.95 -2.01 -0.58
CA THR A 61 4.65 -1.46 -0.99
C THR A 61 4.40 -1.63 -2.49
N LEU A 62 5.39 -1.35 -3.33
CA LEU A 62 5.28 -1.53 -4.78
C LEU A 62 5.19 -3.01 -5.19
N SER A 63 5.92 -3.90 -4.51
CA SER A 63 5.81 -5.35 -4.73
C SER A 63 4.42 -5.88 -4.39
N LEU A 64 3.83 -5.44 -3.27
CA LEU A 64 2.44 -5.79 -2.93
C LEU A 64 1.46 -5.23 -3.97
N GLN A 65 1.60 -3.95 -4.34
CA GLN A 65 0.74 -3.34 -5.35
C GLN A 65 0.83 -4.07 -6.70
N ASN A 66 2.03 -4.46 -7.13
CA ASN A 66 2.25 -5.18 -8.38
C ASN A 66 1.67 -6.61 -8.35
N SER A 67 1.89 -7.36 -7.27
CA SER A 67 1.31 -8.71 -7.14
C SER A 67 -0.21 -8.67 -7.15
N VAL A 68 -0.82 -7.75 -6.39
CA VAL A 68 -2.27 -7.56 -6.38
C VAL A 68 -2.80 -7.15 -7.76
N THR A 69 -2.09 -6.29 -8.50
CA THR A 69 -2.58 -5.74 -9.77
C THR A 69 -2.34 -6.64 -10.98
N PHE A 70 -1.21 -7.34 -11.04
CA PHE A 70 -0.75 -8.07 -12.23
C PHE A 70 -0.49 -9.56 -11.99
N GLY A 71 -0.36 -9.98 -10.74
CA GLY A 71 -0.12 -11.37 -10.37
C GLY A 71 -1.40 -12.20 -10.39
N THR A 72 -1.21 -13.51 -10.25
CA THR A 72 -2.29 -14.45 -9.95
C THR A 72 -2.89 -14.18 -8.56
N LYS A 73 -4.07 -14.75 -8.27
CA LYS A 73 -4.67 -14.61 -6.93
C LYS A 73 -3.76 -15.19 -5.85
N GLU A 74 -3.12 -16.32 -6.13
CA GLU A 74 -2.18 -16.97 -5.24
C GLU A 74 -0.99 -16.05 -4.90
N GLU A 75 -0.34 -15.45 -5.89
CA GLU A 75 0.78 -14.51 -5.68
C GLU A 75 0.36 -13.27 -4.89
N ALA A 76 -0.84 -12.76 -5.15
CA ALA A 76 -1.41 -11.62 -4.44
C ALA A 76 -1.71 -11.96 -2.98
N ASP A 77 -2.33 -13.11 -2.72
CA ASP A 77 -2.68 -13.59 -1.38
C ASP A 77 -1.42 -13.87 -0.55
N GLU A 78 -0.42 -14.55 -1.11
CA GLU A 78 0.85 -14.81 -0.43
C GLU A 78 1.59 -13.51 -0.06
N SER A 79 1.54 -12.52 -0.95
CA SER A 79 2.14 -11.20 -0.73
C SER A 79 1.41 -10.44 0.37
N ALA A 80 0.07 -10.46 0.35
CA ALA A 80 -0.77 -9.85 1.37
C ALA A 80 -0.53 -10.49 2.74
N ASP A 81 -0.53 -11.83 2.81
CA ASP A 81 -0.28 -12.58 4.04
C ASP A 81 1.09 -12.28 4.65
N ARG A 82 2.13 -12.14 3.83
CA ARG A 82 3.47 -11.76 4.30
C ARG A 82 3.47 -10.38 4.94
N ILE A 83 2.76 -9.41 4.38
CA ILE A 83 2.66 -8.06 4.93
C ILE A 83 1.77 -8.04 6.17
N ASN A 84 0.65 -8.77 6.15
CA ASN A 84 -0.27 -8.87 7.29
C ASN A 84 0.45 -9.41 8.53
N ARG A 85 1.27 -10.45 8.40
CA ARG A 85 2.11 -10.96 9.51
C ARG A 85 3.05 -9.91 10.11
N LEU A 86 3.56 -8.99 9.30
CA LEU A 86 4.38 -7.88 9.79
C LEU A 86 3.52 -6.80 10.48
N HIS A 87 2.28 -6.62 10.02
CA HIS A 87 1.34 -5.63 10.54
C HIS A 87 0.65 -6.08 11.84
N GLU A 88 0.56 -7.38 12.14
CA GLU A 88 -0.08 -7.92 13.36
C GLU A 88 0.38 -7.28 14.68
N VAL A 89 1.64 -6.85 14.72
CA VAL A 89 2.29 -6.23 15.89
C VAL A 89 2.26 -4.70 15.87
N ILE A 90 1.79 -4.09 14.78
CA ILE A 90 1.77 -2.64 14.58
C ILE A 90 0.37 -2.12 14.92
N LYS A 91 0.10 -1.99 16.22
CA LYS A 91 -1.16 -1.50 16.74
C LYS A 91 -0.97 -0.91 18.14
N GLY A 92 -1.79 0.07 18.50
CA GLY A 92 -1.71 0.72 19.79
C GLY A 92 -2.56 1.98 19.85
N GLN A 93 -2.37 2.74 20.92
CA GLN A 93 -2.99 4.06 21.08
C GLN A 93 -1.97 5.13 20.75
N ASP A 94 -2.36 6.10 19.93
CA ASP A 94 -1.51 7.22 19.55
C ASP A 94 -1.66 8.35 20.57
N GLU A 95 -0.55 8.75 21.20
CA GLU A 95 -0.54 9.82 22.22
C GLU A 95 -0.79 11.20 21.62
N ILE A 96 -0.56 11.38 20.31
CA ILE A 96 -0.69 12.68 19.64
C ILE A 96 -2.13 12.91 19.18
N SER A 97 -2.71 11.95 18.46
CA SER A 97 -4.09 12.06 17.96
C SER A 97 -5.14 11.53 18.92
N GLY A 98 -4.76 10.77 19.95
CA GLY A 98 -5.65 10.09 20.90
C GLY A 98 -6.36 8.85 20.34
N GLY A 99 -6.22 8.57 19.04
CA GLY A 99 -6.88 7.45 18.37
C GLY A 99 -6.13 6.12 18.51
N THR A 100 -6.85 5.02 18.26
CA THR A 100 -6.25 3.68 18.16
C THR A 100 -5.83 3.44 16.73
N TYR A 101 -4.56 3.12 16.51
CA TYR A 101 -4.05 2.69 15.22
C TYR A 101 -3.89 1.16 15.20
N ASP A 102 -4.10 0.57 14.03
CA ASP A 102 -3.90 -0.85 13.78
C ASP A 102 -3.56 -0.97 12.29
N ALA A 103 -2.40 -1.53 11.97
CA ALA A 103 -1.96 -1.68 10.59
C ALA A 103 -2.75 -2.73 9.80
N LEU A 104 -3.66 -3.46 10.45
CA LEU A 104 -4.64 -4.36 9.84
C LEU A 104 -6.05 -3.75 9.76
N ASP A 105 -6.25 -2.53 10.27
CA ASP A 105 -7.52 -1.82 10.15
C ASP A 105 -7.87 -1.53 8.69
N HIS A 106 -9.13 -1.82 8.33
CA HIS A 106 -9.57 -1.77 6.94
C HIS A 106 -9.53 -0.35 6.35
N GLU A 107 -9.94 0.65 7.14
CA GLU A 107 -9.95 2.05 6.70
C GLU A 107 -8.52 2.57 6.46
N GLN A 108 -7.57 2.22 7.34
CA GLN A 108 -6.16 2.56 7.18
C GLN A 108 -5.54 1.89 5.93
N LEU A 109 -5.85 0.61 5.70
CA LEU A 109 -5.39 -0.11 4.50
C LEU A 109 -5.96 0.50 3.21
N LEU A 110 -7.26 0.84 3.21
CA LEU A 110 -7.93 1.51 2.10
C LEU A 110 -7.30 2.88 1.81
N TRP A 111 -6.99 3.67 2.85
CA TRP A 111 -6.30 4.95 2.68
C TRP A 111 -4.96 4.78 1.96
N VAL A 112 -4.14 3.83 2.41
CA VAL A 112 -2.82 3.55 1.80
C VAL A 112 -2.98 3.15 0.33
N HIS A 113 -3.93 2.27 0.03
CA HIS A 113 -4.22 1.82 -1.33
C HIS A 113 -4.72 2.97 -2.21
N ALA A 114 -5.69 3.76 -1.72
CA ALA A 114 -6.22 4.91 -2.44
C ALA A 114 -5.12 5.94 -2.77
N CYS A 115 -4.22 6.23 -1.83
CA CYS A 115 -3.09 7.12 -2.08
C CYS A 115 -2.16 6.65 -3.21
N LEU A 116 -2.04 5.33 -3.42
CA LEU A 116 -1.29 4.75 -4.53
C LEU A 116 -2.03 4.94 -5.87
N GLN A 117 -3.36 4.96 -5.87
CA GLN A 117 -4.18 5.12 -7.08
C GLN A 117 -4.49 6.59 -7.44
N VAL A 118 -4.60 7.49 -6.47
CA VAL A 118 -5.09 8.87 -6.70
C VAL A 118 -4.09 9.76 -7.45
N PHE A 119 -2.82 9.34 -7.61
CA PHE A 119 -1.82 10.09 -8.37
C PHE A 119 -2.18 10.30 -9.85
N PHE A 120 -3.00 9.43 -10.44
CA PHE A 120 -3.29 9.45 -11.89
C PHE A 120 -4.37 10.45 -12.33
N TYR A 121 -5.24 10.89 -11.41
CA TYR A 121 -6.38 11.74 -11.78
C TYR A 121 -6.03 13.24 -11.93
N LEU A 122 -4.80 13.65 -11.66
CA LEU A 122 -4.38 15.06 -11.75
C LEU A 122 -3.62 15.42 -13.03
N PHE A 123 -3.40 14.46 -13.95
CA PHE A 123 -2.68 14.67 -15.21
C PHE A 123 -3.34 13.99 -16.44
N LEU A 124 -4.61 13.58 -16.31
CA LEU A 124 -5.51 13.20 -17.41
C LEU A 124 -6.72 14.16 -17.39
#